data_AF-A0A952MXD7-F1
#
_entry.id   AF-A0A952MXD7-F1
#
_cell.length_a   1.000
_cell.length_b   1.000
_cell.length_c   1.000
_cell.angle_alpha   90.00
_cell.angle_beta   90.00
_cell.angle_gamma   90.00
#
_symmetry.space_group_name_H-M   'P 1'
#
loop_
_entity.id
_entity.type
_entity.pdbx_description
1 polymer ?
#
loop_
_entity_poly.entity_id
_entity_poly.type
_entity_poly.pdbx_seq_one_letter_code
_entity_poly.pdbx_strand_id
1 'polypeptide(L)' 'IIMDKFTQRSRGFGFVEMSDDAAGRQAITSLNGADFMGKNLVVNEARPRTDAPRGNSRGGGGGYKKNFNRDDY' A
#
# COMPACT_ATOMS: atom_id res chain seq x y z
N ILE A 1 -7.62 9.04 10.97
CA ILE A 1 -7.16 9.28 9.58
C ILE A 1 -5.64 9.41 9.60
N ILE A 2 -4.92 8.63 8.78
CA ILE A 2 -3.45 8.74 8.75
C ILE A 2 -3.07 9.93 7.88
N MET A 3 -2.36 10.90 8.46
CA MET A 3 -1.86 12.08 7.79
C MET A 3 -0.38 11.90 7.44
N ASP A 4 0.03 12.45 6.31
CA ASP A 4 1.44 12.60 5.98
C ASP A 4 2.04 13.74 6.82
N LYS A 5 3.09 13.44 7.59
CA LYS A 5 3.74 14.41 8.49
C LYS A 5 4.39 15.58 7.75
N PHE A 6 4.74 15.43 6.49
CA PHE A 6 5.45 16.46 5.72
C PHE A 6 4.50 17.32 4.89
N THR A 7 3.46 16.71 4.32
CA THR A 7 2.51 17.42 3.46
C THR A 7 1.22 17.83 4.16
N GLN A 8 1.01 17.38 5.41
CA GLN A 8 -0.25 17.50 6.17
C GLN A 8 -1.50 16.98 5.43
N ARG A 9 -1.34 16.31 4.28
CA ARG A 9 -2.44 15.75 3.52
C ARG A 9 -2.83 14.40 4.11
N SER A 10 -4.13 14.12 4.10
CA SER A 10 -4.62 12.79 4.44
C SER A 10 -4.08 11.79 3.42
N ARG A 11 -3.55 10.66 3.90
CA ARG A 11 -3.06 9.58 3.02
C ARG A 11 -4.20 8.77 2.39
N GLY A 12 -5.45 9.19 2.60
CA GLY A 12 -6.64 8.53 2.07
C GLY A 12 -7.00 7.20 2.74
N PHE A 13 -6.36 6.86 3.88
CA PHE A 13 -6.68 5.65 4.64
C PHE A 13 -6.70 5.92 6.15
N GLY A 14 -7.42 5.06 6.87
CA GLY A 14 -7.52 5.05 8.31
C GLY A 14 -7.80 3.64 8.80
N PHE A 15 -7.55 3.41 10.08
CA PHE A 15 -7.96 2.19 10.77
C PHE A 15 -9.05 2.58 11.75
N VAL A 16 -10.10 1.77 11.80
CA VAL A 16 -11.19 1.89 12.76
C VAL A 16 -11.20 0.59 13.54
N GLU A 17 -11.12 0.71 14.86
CA GLU A 17 -11.23 -0.43 15.76
C GLU A 17 -12.72 -0.63 16.08
N MET A 18 -13.21 -1.83 15.85
CA MET A 18 -14.59 -2.23 16.13
C MET A 18 -14.57 -3.14 17.35
N SER A 19 -15.59 -3.03 18.22
CA SER A 19 -15.68 -3.86 19.44
C SER A 19 -15.90 -5.35 19.17
N ASP A 20 -16.34 -5.71 17.96
CA ASP A 20 -16.68 -7.07 17.55
C ASP A 20 -16.26 -7.31 16.09
N ASP A 21 -15.64 -8.45 15.83
CA ASP A 21 -15.27 -8.91 14.49
C ASP A 21 -16.49 -9.08 13.57
N ALA A 22 -17.64 -9.48 14.12
CA ALA A 22 -18.89 -9.59 13.39
C ALA A 22 -19.35 -8.22 12.87
N ALA A 23 -19.23 -7.19 13.70
CA ALA A 23 -19.53 -5.81 13.32
C ALA A 23 -18.55 -5.30 12.24
N GLY A 24 -17.27 -5.71 12.32
CA GLY A 24 -16.28 -5.44 11.28
C GLY A 24 -16.67 -6.02 9.91
N ARG A 25 -17.12 -7.28 9.85
CA ARG A 25 -17.56 -7.93 8.60
C ARG A 25 -18.82 -7.30 8.00
N GLN A 26 -19.78 -6.92 8.85
CA GLN A 26 -20.98 -6.21 8.42
C GLN A 26 -20.65 -4.82 7.83
N ALA A 27 -19.72 -4.10 8.48
CA ALA A 27 -19.23 -2.82 7.99
C ALA A 27 -18.50 -2.96 6.65
N ILE A 28 -17.64 -3.99 6.50
CA ILE A 28 -16.98 -4.30 5.22
C ILE A 28 -18.02 -4.53 4.13
N THR A 29 -19.02 -5.38 4.38
CA THR A 29 -20.02 -5.74 3.36
C THR A 29 -20.88 -4.55 2.93
N SER A 30 -21.22 -3.66 3.88
CA SER A 30 -22.14 -2.55 3.63
C SER A 30 -21.47 -1.29 3.10
N LEU A 31 -20.19 -1.06 3.46
CA LEU A 31 -19.48 0.19 3.19
C LEU A 31 -18.38 0.04 2.13
N ASN A 32 -17.96 -1.18 1.80
CA ASN A 32 -17.01 -1.41 0.72
C ASN A 32 -17.67 -1.16 -0.63
N GLY A 33 -17.15 -0.19 -1.39
CA GLY A 33 -17.73 0.26 -2.65
C GLY A 33 -18.85 1.30 -2.49
N ALA A 34 -19.01 1.88 -1.31
CA ALA A 34 -19.90 3.02 -1.12
C ALA A 34 -19.23 4.31 -1.62
N ASP A 35 -19.97 5.11 -2.39
CA ASP A 35 -19.52 6.43 -2.80
C ASP A 35 -19.53 7.40 -1.61
N PHE A 36 -18.36 7.95 -1.29
CA PHE A 36 -18.19 8.93 -0.23
C PHE A 36 -17.44 10.16 -0.74
N MET A 37 -18.13 11.30 -0.79
CA MET A 37 -17.57 12.58 -1.24
C MET A 37 -16.87 12.47 -2.61
N GLY A 38 -17.48 11.73 -3.55
CA GLY A 38 -16.96 11.52 -4.91
C GLY A 38 -15.77 10.56 -4.99
N LYS A 39 -15.51 9.78 -3.94
CA LYS A 39 -14.48 8.74 -3.89
C LYS A 39 -15.09 7.44 -3.38
N ASN A 40 -14.77 6.34 -4.05
CA ASN A 40 -15.25 5.04 -3.66
C ASN A 40 -14.50 4.56 -2.40
N LEU A 41 -15.24 4.23 -1.33
CA LEU A 41 -14.66 3.72 -0.10
C LEU A 41 -14.21 2.27 -0.29
N VAL A 42 -13.02 1.95 0.23
CA VAL A 42 -12.54 0.57 0.30
C VAL A 42 -12.40 0.21 1.76
N VAL A 43 -13.23 -0.73 2.21
CA VAL A 43 -13.24 -1.21 3.60
C VAL A 43 -12.83 -2.67 3.59
N ASN A 44 -11.74 -2.99 4.26
CA ASN A 44 -11.17 -4.35 4.32
C ASN A 44 -10.74 -4.67 5.76
N GLU A 45 -10.61 -5.97 6.04
CA GLU A 45 -10.05 -6.44 7.30
C GLU A 45 -8.63 -5.91 7.50
N ALA A 46 -8.36 -5.37 8.70
CA ALA A 46 -7.10 -4.74 9.02
C ALA A 46 -5.99 -5.80 9.10
N ARG A 47 -5.16 -5.88 8.06
CA ARG A 47 -3.97 -6.73 8.10
C ARG A 47 -2.91 -6.08 8.99
N PRO A 48 -2.28 -6.83 9.92
CA PRO A 48 -1.17 -6.30 10.70
C PRO A 48 -0.09 -5.77 9.75
N ARG A 49 0.55 -4.66 10.13
CA ARG A 49 1.70 -4.16 9.38
C ARG A 49 2.80 -5.19 9.49
N THR A 50 2.94 -6.04 8.49
CA THR A 50 4.20 -6.74 8.25
C THR A 50 5.24 -5.69 7.92
N ASP A 51 6.36 -5.68 8.65
CA ASP A 51 7.59 -4.90 8.41
C ASP A 51 8.26 -5.18 7.04
N ALA A 52 7.51 -5.73 6.09
CA ALA A 52 8.01 -6.02 4.76
C ALA A 52 8.19 -4.70 3.98
N PRO A 53 9.43 -4.32 3.62
CA PRO A 53 9.65 -3.17 2.77
C PRO A 53 8.91 -3.40 1.45
N ARG A 54 7.92 -2.54 1.17
CA ARG A 54 7.31 -2.43 -0.16
C ARG A 54 8.30 -1.74 -1.11
N GLY A 55 9.35 -2.46 -1.48
CA GLY A 55 10.41 -2.03 -2.40
C GLY A 55 11.55 -3.03 -2.32
N ASN A 56 11.58 -4.05 -3.17
CA ASN A 56 12.40 -3.94 -4.38
C ASN A 56 11.94 -4.84 -5.56
N SER A 57 10.65 -5.14 -5.69
CA SER A 57 10.11 -5.79 -6.90
C SER A 57 9.57 -4.75 -7.87
N ARG A 58 10.45 -3.89 -8.41
CA ARG A 58 10.12 -2.97 -9.51
C ARG A 58 11.29 -2.84 -10.48
N GLY A 59 11.23 -3.62 -11.56
CA GLY A 59 11.97 -3.40 -12.82
C GLY A 59 13.48 -3.62 -12.69
N GLY A 60 14.13 -4.43 -13.53
CA GLY A 60 13.94 -4.57 -14.96
C GLY A 60 15.32 -4.40 -15.60
N GLY A 61 15.62 -5.22 -16.61
CA GLY A 61 16.80 -5.05 -17.47
C GLY A 61 18.13 -5.32 -16.75
N GLY A 62 18.85 -6.39 -17.06
CA GLY A 62 19.45 -6.51 -18.38
C GLY A 62 20.53 -5.43 -18.56
N GLY A 63 21.79 -5.82 -18.43
CA GLY A 63 22.87 -5.17 -19.19
C GLY A 63 23.94 -4.40 -18.42
N TYR A 64 24.84 -5.10 -17.74
CA TYR A 64 26.25 -4.70 -17.71
C TYR A 64 27.15 -5.92 -17.48
N LYS A 65 27.19 -6.82 -18.48
CA LYS A 65 28.39 -7.62 -18.72
C LYS A 65 29.47 -6.64 -19.17
N LYS A 66 30.26 -6.12 -18.23
CA LYS A 66 31.52 -5.44 -18.54
C LYS A 66 32.44 -6.48 -19.18
N ASN A 67 32.43 -6.54 -20.50
CA ASN A 67 33.52 -7.15 -21.25
C ASN A 67 34.73 -6.25 -21.02
N PHE A 68 35.62 -6.70 -20.16
CA PHE A 68 36.97 -6.18 -20.07
C PHE A 68 37.67 -6.49 -21.41
N ASN A 69 37.65 -5.53 -22.33
CA ASN A 69 38.64 -5.48 -23.39
C ASN A 69 39.98 -5.25 -22.69
N ARG A 70 40.68 -6.35 -22.46
CA ARG A 70 42.07 -6.35 -22.04
C ARG A 70 42.88 -6.11 -23.30
N ASP A 71 43.21 -4.84 -23.51
CA ASP A 71 44.26 -4.43 -24.42
C ASP A 71 45.58 -5.07 -23.94
N ASP A 72 45.91 -6.23 -24.49
CA ASP A 72 47.25 -6.82 -24.46
C ASP A 72 47.74 -6.88 -25.92
N TYR A 73 48.42 -5.82 -26.36
CA TYR A 73 49.33 -5.82 -27.51
C TYR A 73 50.56 -4.99 -27.16
#